data_AF-A0A9P6D8S0-F1
#
_entry.id   AF-A0A9P6D8S0-F1
#
_cell.length_a   1.000
_cell.length_b   1.000
_cell.length_c   1.000
_cell.angle_alpha   90.00
_cell.angle_beta   90.00
_cell.angle_gamma   90.00
#
_symmetry.space_group_name_H-M   'P 1'
#
loop_
_entity.id
_entity.type
_entity.pdbx_description
1 polymer ?
#
loop_
_entity_poly.entity_id
_entity_poly.type
_entity_poly.pdbx_seq_one_letter_code
_entity_poly.pdbx_strand_id
1 'polypeptide(L)'
;MASTTHVHLGALFKWWISRLPPQRSTPSLNKEKFAKLLQAPPPAVIKTIDNPKTPDYKDPKIAAVAGLSDATYCLLLLTIENCWKHSRKDDRRDEFVKSIFPIMTGSLKPLCEWLVTQPLGDGTFAGPGFNYFDYAEGDPLVEIQALADAVVAKFGSDVPKSISDAVTSLKSLKISLHPVKKAAP
;
A
#
# COMPACT_ATOMS: atom_id res chain seq x y z
N MET A 1 -32.21 -2.27 -32.00
CA MET A 1 -31.25 -1.24 -31.58
C MET A 1 -31.19 -1.26 -30.07
N ALA A 2 -30.14 -1.86 -29.49
CA ALA A 2 -29.98 -1.99 -28.05
C ALA A 2 -29.43 -0.67 -27.50
N SER A 3 -30.22 -0.01 -26.65
CA SER A 3 -29.82 1.19 -25.91
C SER A 3 -29.01 0.80 -24.68
N THR A 4 -27.81 1.34 -24.59
CA THR A 4 -26.79 1.13 -23.57
C THR A 4 -27.27 1.60 -22.19
N THR A 5 -27.28 0.70 -21.21
CA THR A 5 -27.49 1.03 -19.80
C THR A 5 -26.15 1.42 -19.17
N HIS A 6 -25.84 2.72 -19.11
CA HIS A 6 -24.73 3.23 -18.30
C HIS A 6 -25.23 3.56 -16.89
N VAL A 7 -24.96 2.68 -15.93
CA VAL A 7 -25.26 2.91 -14.51
C VAL A 7 -24.08 3.58 -13.81
N HIS A 8 -24.17 4.89 -13.64
CA HIS A 8 -24.05 5.64 -12.38
C HIS A 8 -23.06 5.18 -11.25
N LEU A 9 -21.81 4.83 -11.56
CA LEU A 9 -20.75 4.70 -10.54
C LEU A 9 -20.53 5.99 -9.72
N GLY A 10 -20.75 7.17 -10.32
CA GLY A 10 -20.61 8.47 -9.64
C GLY A 10 -21.67 8.75 -8.57
N ALA A 11 -22.86 8.14 -8.66
CA ALA A 11 -23.95 8.37 -7.70
C ALA A 11 -23.74 7.59 -6.40
N LEU A 12 -23.24 6.35 -6.49
CA LEU A 12 -22.88 5.53 -5.34
C LEU A 12 -21.70 6.11 -4.55
N PHE A 13 -20.73 6.72 -5.24
CA PHE A 13 -19.57 7.33 -4.58
C PHE A 13 -19.92 8.63 -3.86
N LYS A 14 -20.76 9.49 -4.46
CA LYS A 14 -21.28 10.70 -3.79
C LYS A 14 -22.17 10.34 -2.60
N TRP A 15 -23.00 9.30 -2.73
CA TRP A 15 -23.82 8.77 -1.63
C TRP A 15 -22.96 8.25 -0.46
N TRP A 16 -21.87 7.53 -0.76
CA TRP A 16 -20.93 7.04 0.26
C TRP A 16 -20.20 8.18 0.99
N ILE A 17 -19.70 9.19 0.26
CA ILE A 17 -19.07 10.37 0.86
C ILE A 17 -20.04 11.16 1.74
N SER A 18 -21.30 11.29 1.33
CA SER A 18 -22.32 12.04 2.09
C SER A 18 -22.74 11.37 3.41
N ARG A 19 -22.41 10.08 3.60
CA ARG A 19 -22.62 9.33 4.84
C ARG A 19 -21.41 9.33 5.77
N LEU A 20 -20.27 9.88 5.35
CA LEU A 20 -19.15 10.07 6.26
C LEU A 20 -19.50 11.23 7.21
N PRO A 21 -19.58 10.99 8.53
CA PRO A 21 -19.83 12.09 9.47
C PRO A 21 -18.72 13.14 9.33
N PRO A 22 -19.02 14.43 9.53
CA PRO A 22 -17.99 15.48 9.49
C PRO A 22 -16.93 15.16 10.53
N GLN A 23 -15.77 14.68 10.09
CA GLN A 23 -14.65 14.33 10.96
C GLN A 23 -13.96 15.60 11.43
N ARG A 24 -14.52 16.23 12.46
CA ARG A 24 -13.72 16.75 13.56
C ARG A 24 -13.87 15.75 14.69
N SER A 25 -12.94 14.81 14.81
CA SER A 25 -12.87 13.94 15.98
C SER A 25 -12.67 14.83 17.21
N THR A 26 -13.70 14.98 18.04
CA THR A 26 -13.50 15.46 19.40
C THR A 26 -12.61 14.44 20.13
N PRO A 27 -11.64 14.87 20.95
CA PRO A 27 -10.74 13.95 21.68
C PRO A 27 -11.48 12.87 22.49
N SER A 28 -12.72 13.14 22.90
CA SER A 28 -13.58 12.22 23.65
C SER A 28 -13.98 10.96 22.89
N LEU A 29 -14.24 11.05 21.58
CA LEU A 29 -14.79 9.91 20.80
C LEU A 29 -13.75 8.81 20.58
N ASN A 30 -12.49 9.18 20.33
CA ASN A 30 -11.41 8.20 20.19
C ASN A 30 -11.08 7.57 21.55
N LYS A 31 -11.08 8.35 22.64
CA LYS A 31 -10.85 7.86 24.00
C LYS A 31 -11.86 6.77 24.40
N GLU A 32 -13.14 7.00 24.13
CA GLU A 32 -14.20 6.02 24.42
C GLU A 32 -14.08 4.74 23.59
N LYS A 33 -13.72 4.85 22.30
CA LYS A 33 -13.50 3.69 21.43
C LYS A 33 -12.31 2.84 21.89
N PHE A 34 -11.18 3.47 22.19
CA PHE A 34 -10.02 2.76 22.71
C PHE A 34 -10.29 2.16 24.10
N ALA A 35 -11.02 2.86 24.97
CA ALA A 35 -11.42 2.30 26.26
C ALA A 35 -12.26 1.02 26.11
N LYS A 36 -13.18 0.97 25.14
CA LYS A 36 -13.95 -0.25 24.84
C LYS A 36 -13.08 -1.38 24.28
N LEU A 37 -12.11 -1.06 23.41
CA LEU A 37 -11.18 -2.05 22.87
C LEU A 37 -10.27 -2.65 23.95
N LEU A 38 -9.82 -1.84 24.91
CA LEU A 38 -8.98 -2.29 26.03
C LEU A 38 -9.72 -3.20 27.03
N GLN A 39 -11.06 -3.12 27.07
CA GLN A 39 -11.89 -3.98 27.91
C GLN A 39 -12.27 -5.31 27.23
N ALA A 40 -12.13 -5.40 25.91
CA ALA A 40 -12.39 -6.63 25.16
C ALA A 40 -11.19 -7.59 25.28
N PRO A 41 -11.42 -8.91 25.20
CA PRO A 41 -10.32 -9.86 25.02
C PRO A 41 -9.49 -9.46 23.79
N PRO A 42 -8.15 -9.54 23.85
CA PRO A 42 -7.32 -9.20 22.72
C PRO A 42 -7.72 -10.08 21.53
N PRO A 43 -7.84 -9.50 20.31
CA PRO A 43 -8.12 -10.31 19.13
C PRO A 43 -7.00 -11.32 18.92
N ALA A 44 -7.32 -12.44 18.26
CA ALA A 44 -6.29 -13.36 17.79
C ALA A 44 -5.36 -12.59 16.83
N VAL A 45 -4.08 -12.52 17.19
CA VAL A 45 -3.04 -11.84 16.40
C VAL A 45 -2.10 -12.87 15.81
N ILE A 46 -1.69 -12.65 14.57
CA ILE A 46 -0.62 -13.43 13.93
C ILE A 46 0.70 -12.94 14.52
N LYS A 47 1.49 -13.86 15.07
CA LYS A 47 2.83 -13.55 15.57
C LYS A 47 3.79 -13.44 14.39
N THR A 48 4.19 -12.22 14.07
CA THR A 48 5.23 -11.96 13.07
C THR A 48 6.61 -11.89 13.73
N ILE A 49 7.67 -11.99 12.93
CA ILE A 49 9.01 -11.61 13.40
C ILE A 49 9.03 -10.13 13.81
N ASP A 50 9.90 -9.80 14.76
CA ASP A 50 10.06 -8.44 15.26
C ASP A 50 10.95 -7.63 14.31
N ASN A 51 10.51 -6.40 14.00
CA ASN A 51 11.18 -5.47 13.09
C ASN A 51 11.78 -6.10 11.81
N PRO A 52 10.95 -6.74 10.96
CA PRO A 52 11.42 -7.49 9.81
C PRO A 52 12.23 -6.67 8.82
N LYS A 53 13.36 -7.21 8.38
CA LYS A 53 14.13 -6.69 7.24
C LYS A 53 14.09 -7.68 6.09
N THR A 54 14.11 -7.16 4.87
CA THR A 54 14.15 -7.99 3.66
C THR A 54 15.24 -9.09 3.71
N PRO A 55 16.48 -8.84 4.20
CA PRO A 55 17.51 -9.87 4.34
C PRO A 55 17.22 -10.97 5.37
N ASP A 56 16.26 -10.78 6.27
CA ASP A 56 15.92 -11.78 7.29
C ASP A 56 15.17 -12.99 6.68
N TYR A 57 14.65 -12.84 5.46
CA TYR A 57 13.89 -13.87 4.77
C TYR A 57 14.78 -14.78 3.92
N LYS A 58 14.86 -16.05 4.31
CA LYS A 58 15.58 -17.09 3.56
C LYS A 58 14.86 -17.53 2.29
N ASP A 59 13.52 -17.49 2.29
CA ASP A 59 12.74 -17.80 1.10
C ASP A 59 12.83 -16.62 0.11
N PRO A 60 13.34 -16.84 -1.12
CA PRO A 60 13.53 -15.78 -2.09
C PRO A 60 12.21 -15.15 -2.57
N LYS A 61 11.09 -15.85 -2.51
CA LYS A 61 9.75 -15.30 -2.82
C LYS A 61 9.28 -14.37 -1.72
N ILE A 62 9.46 -14.76 -0.45
CA ILE A 62 9.13 -13.91 0.69
C ILE A 62 10.00 -12.65 0.68
N ALA A 63 11.31 -12.81 0.49
CA ALA A 63 12.25 -11.68 0.40
C ALA A 63 11.87 -10.72 -0.75
N ALA A 64 11.49 -11.24 -1.92
CA ALA A 64 11.11 -10.41 -3.05
C ALA A 64 9.83 -9.60 -2.77
N VAL A 65 8.81 -10.22 -2.16
CA VAL A 65 7.56 -9.52 -1.79
C VAL A 65 7.81 -8.50 -0.66
N ALA A 66 8.64 -8.84 0.32
CA ALA A 66 9.03 -7.92 1.39
C ALA A 66 9.74 -6.68 0.83
N GLY A 67 10.71 -6.87 -0.08
CA GLY A 67 11.40 -5.77 -0.75
C GLY A 67 10.45 -4.89 -1.58
N LEU A 68 9.50 -5.49 -2.30
CA LEU A 68 8.47 -4.74 -3.02
C LEU A 68 7.54 -3.98 -2.07
N SER A 69 7.24 -4.52 -0.89
CA SER A 69 6.45 -3.82 0.13
C SER A 69 7.17 -2.60 0.70
N ASP A 70 8.49 -2.72 0.94
CA ASP A 70 9.36 -1.63 1.38
C ASP A 70 9.43 -0.52 0.32
N ALA A 71 9.64 -0.89 -0.95
CA ALA A 71 9.59 0.04 -2.08
C ALA A 71 8.23 0.73 -2.20
N THR A 72 7.14 -0.03 -2.15
CA THR A 72 5.76 0.50 -2.25
C THR A 72 5.44 1.47 -1.13
N TYR A 73 5.93 1.20 0.08
CA TYR A 73 5.80 2.12 1.21
C TYR A 73 6.58 3.41 0.97
N CYS A 74 7.83 3.34 0.49
CA CYS A 74 8.59 4.54 0.15
C CYS A 74 7.92 5.35 -0.98
N LEU A 75 7.34 4.69 -1.99
CA LEU A 75 6.56 5.36 -3.05
C LEU A 75 5.35 6.10 -2.46
N LEU A 76 4.64 5.47 -1.52
CA LEU A 76 3.52 6.09 -0.81
C LEU A 76 3.97 7.39 -0.12
N LEU A 77 5.09 7.35 0.60
CA LEU A 77 5.63 8.51 1.30
C LEU A 77 6.04 9.63 0.33
N LEU A 78 6.74 9.30 -0.76
CA LEU A 78 7.09 10.25 -1.82
C LEU A 78 5.84 10.88 -2.45
N THR A 79 4.79 10.09 -2.66
CA THR A 79 3.52 10.57 -3.22
C THR A 79 2.81 11.52 -2.26
N ILE A 80 2.78 11.22 -0.96
CA ILE A 80 2.24 12.10 0.07
C ILE A 80 3.04 13.40 0.13
N GLU A 81 4.36 13.32 0.15
CA GLU A 81 5.23 14.50 0.16
C GLU A 81 4.99 15.39 -1.07
N ASN A 82 4.95 14.79 -2.26
CA ASN A 82 4.70 15.49 -3.51
C ASN A 82 3.34 16.21 -3.50
N CYS A 83 2.29 15.51 -3.05
CA CYS A 83 0.93 16.04 -2.91
C CYS A 83 0.87 17.25 -1.95
N TRP A 84 1.63 17.22 -0.85
CA TRP A 84 1.62 18.32 0.12
C TRP A 84 2.49 19.51 -0.30
N LYS A 85 3.58 19.28 -1.04
CA LYS A 85 4.52 20.32 -1.48
C LYS A 85 4.04 21.05 -2.74
N HIS A 86 3.52 20.32 -3.72
CA HIS A 86 3.34 20.85 -5.07
C HIS A 86 1.88 21.08 -5.44
N SER A 87 0.95 20.42 -4.74
CA SER A 87 -0.46 20.45 -5.14
C SER A 87 -1.22 21.55 -4.44
N ARG A 88 -2.10 22.20 -5.21
CA ARG A 88 -3.03 23.20 -4.67
C ARG A 88 -3.96 22.51 -3.68
N LYS A 89 -4.35 23.25 -2.63
CA LYS A 89 -5.17 22.71 -1.53
C LYS A 89 -6.42 21.97 -2.01
N ASP A 90 -7.07 22.49 -3.05
CA ASP A 90 -8.31 21.93 -3.59
C ASP A 90 -8.08 20.65 -4.41
N ASP A 91 -6.88 20.45 -4.96
CA ASP A 91 -6.51 19.29 -5.78
C ASP A 91 -6.02 18.10 -4.93
N ARG A 92 -5.59 18.35 -3.69
CA ARG A 92 -5.04 17.30 -2.78
C ARG A 92 -6.00 16.16 -2.53
N ARG A 93 -7.31 16.45 -2.48
CA ARG A 93 -8.33 15.40 -2.29
C ARG A 93 -8.35 14.45 -3.49
N ASP A 94 -8.28 15.01 -4.69
CA ASP A 94 -8.29 14.24 -5.93
C ASP A 94 -7.02 13.41 -6.07
N GLU A 95 -5.86 13.96 -5.71
CA GLU A 95 -4.59 13.22 -5.67
C GLU A 95 -4.58 12.12 -4.60
N PHE A 96 -5.19 12.37 -3.45
CA PHE A 96 -5.37 11.34 -2.44
C PHE A 96 -6.16 10.16 -3.00
N VAL A 97 -7.28 10.42 -3.67
CA VAL A 97 -8.15 9.38 -4.22
C VAL A 97 -7.53 8.68 -5.42
N LYS A 98 -6.79 9.40 -6.29
CA LYS A 98 -6.24 8.86 -7.54
C LYS A 98 -4.86 8.22 -7.39
N SER A 99 -4.09 8.59 -6.36
CA SER A 99 -2.69 8.17 -6.21
C SER A 99 -2.44 7.48 -4.87
N ILE A 100 -2.68 8.17 -3.75
CA ILE A 100 -2.35 7.68 -2.40
C ILE A 100 -3.21 6.46 -2.04
N PHE A 101 -4.53 6.54 -2.23
CA PHE A 101 -5.46 5.48 -1.86
C PHE A 101 -5.24 4.19 -2.67
N PRO A 102 -5.02 4.22 -4.00
CA PRO A 102 -4.62 3.04 -4.76
C PRO A 102 -3.30 2.41 -4.31
N ILE A 103 -2.28 3.21 -3.95
CA ILE A 103 -1.04 2.65 -3.40
C ILE A 103 -1.33 1.91 -2.07
N MET A 104 -2.05 2.56 -1.14
CA MET A 104 -2.35 1.96 0.17
C MET A 104 -3.20 0.69 0.06
N THR A 105 -4.30 0.75 -0.67
CA THR A 105 -5.33 -0.30 -0.65
C THR A 105 -5.20 -1.30 -1.79
N GLY A 106 -4.76 -0.84 -2.95
CA GLY A 106 -4.61 -1.66 -4.14
C GLY A 106 -3.26 -2.36 -4.20
N SER A 107 -2.20 -1.80 -3.61
CA SER A 107 -0.84 -2.36 -3.70
C SER A 107 -0.30 -2.82 -2.34
N LEU A 108 -0.17 -1.90 -1.37
CA LEU A 108 0.51 -2.18 -0.12
C LEU A 108 -0.25 -3.21 0.74
N LYS A 109 -1.57 -3.03 0.90
CA LYS A 109 -2.42 -3.95 1.64
C LYS A 109 -2.29 -5.41 1.17
N PRO A 110 -2.51 -5.77 -0.11
CA PRO A 110 -2.43 -7.16 -0.54
C PRO A 110 -1.02 -7.77 -0.43
N LEU A 111 0.05 -6.97 -0.60
CA LEU A 111 1.42 -7.43 -0.34
C LEU A 111 1.61 -7.80 1.14
N CYS A 112 1.16 -6.93 2.05
CA CYS A 112 1.26 -7.15 3.49
C CYS A 112 0.40 -8.35 3.93
N GLU A 113 -0.82 -8.46 3.43
CA GLU A 113 -1.71 -9.60 3.72
C GLU A 113 -1.10 -10.92 3.27
N TRP A 114 -0.43 -10.95 2.12
CA TRP A 114 0.28 -12.15 1.70
C TRP A 114 1.44 -12.49 2.63
N LEU A 115 2.28 -11.52 3.00
CA LEU A 115 3.43 -11.73 3.89
C LEU A 115 3.02 -12.35 5.24
N VAL A 116 1.99 -11.81 5.88
CA VAL A 116 1.54 -12.31 7.19
C VAL A 116 0.91 -13.71 7.16
N THR A 117 0.70 -14.29 5.97
CA THR A 117 0.25 -15.68 5.81
C THR A 117 1.38 -16.66 5.55
N GLN A 118 2.63 -16.19 5.41
CA GLN A 118 3.78 -17.05 5.13
C GLN A 118 4.47 -17.50 6.44
N PRO A 119 4.43 -18.79 6.80
CA PRO A 119 5.09 -19.29 8.01
C PRO A 119 6.62 -19.36 7.81
N LEU A 120 7.38 -19.09 8.88
CA LEU A 120 8.85 -19.15 8.87
C LEU A 120 9.44 -20.39 9.56
N GLY A 121 8.59 -21.24 10.13
CA GLY A 121 8.96 -22.54 10.71
C GLY A 121 9.32 -22.53 12.21
N ASP A 122 9.48 -21.37 12.82
CA ASP A 122 9.76 -21.18 14.26
C ASP A 122 8.52 -20.76 15.07
N GLY A 123 7.33 -20.92 14.50
CA GLY A 123 6.06 -20.45 15.07
C GLY A 123 5.80 -18.96 14.83
N THR A 124 6.63 -18.29 14.02
CA THR A 124 6.36 -16.94 13.52
C THR A 124 6.01 -16.94 12.03
N PHE A 125 5.42 -15.82 11.59
CA PHE A 125 5.10 -15.53 10.21
C PHE A 125 5.95 -14.37 9.69
N ALA A 126 6.08 -14.28 8.37
CA ALA A 126 6.66 -13.10 7.75
C ALA A 126 5.79 -11.85 7.99
N GLY A 127 6.34 -10.67 7.73
CA GLY A 127 5.64 -9.41 7.92
C GLY A 127 6.24 -8.31 7.05
N PRO A 128 5.49 -7.23 6.79
CA PRO A 128 6.06 -6.08 6.10
C PRO A 128 7.05 -5.35 7.01
N GLY A 129 8.24 -5.05 6.48
CA GLY A 129 9.26 -4.30 7.20
C GLY A 129 9.05 -2.80 7.21
N PHE A 130 8.48 -2.26 6.12
CA PHE A 130 8.39 -0.82 5.86
C PHE A 130 9.77 -0.15 5.95
N ASN A 131 10.81 -0.88 5.54
CA ASN A 131 12.17 -0.38 5.53
C ASN A 131 12.35 0.67 4.45
N TYR A 132 13.41 1.48 4.61
CA TYR A 132 13.82 2.40 3.55
C TYR A 132 14.28 1.62 2.31
N PHE A 133 13.77 2.05 1.15
CA PHE A 133 14.17 1.56 -0.16
C PHE A 133 14.89 2.69 -0.91
N ASP A 134 16.16 2.48 -1.25
CA ASP A 134 16.97 3.44 -2.00
C ASP A 134 16.67 3.30 -3.50
N TYR A 135 15.74 4.12 -3.99
CA TYR A 135 15.46 4.22 -5.43
C TYR A 135 16.71 4.68 -6.18
N ALA A 136 16.93 4.09 -7.36
CA ALA A 136 17.92 4.57 -8.31
C ALA A 136 17.58 6.00 -8.79
N GLU A 137 18.56 6.66 -9.39
CA GLU A 137 18.31 7.96 -10.02
C GLU A 137 17.30 7.81 -11.16
N GLY A 138 16.34 8.73 -11.23
CA GLY A 138 15.28 8.71 -12.23
C GLY A 138 13.88 8.68 -11.63
N ASP A 139 12.95 8.01 -12.33
CA ASP A 139 11.54 7.95 -11.97
C ASP A 139 11.26 6.72 -11.07
N PRO A 140 10.89 6.92 -9.79
CA PRO A 140 10.55 5.83 -8.87
C PRO A 140 9.41 4.94 -9.36
N LEU A 141 8.48 5.49 -10.16
CA LEU A 141 7.36 4.72 -10.68
C LEU A 141 7.82 3.69 -11.73
N VAL A 142 8.82 4.01 -12.54
CA VAL A 142 9.39 3.06 -13.51
C VAL A 142 10.10 1.93 -12.77
N GLU A 143 10.90 2.28 -11.76
CA GLU A 143 11.65 1.30 -10.98
C GLU A 143 10.71 0.36 -10.21
N ILE A 144 9.67 0.87 -9.55
CA ILE A 144 8.74 0.00 -8.82
C ILE A 144 7.95 -0.93 -9.74
N GLN A 145 7.61 -0.49 -10.95
CA GLN A 145 6.95 -1.34 -11.95
C GLN A 145 7.89 -2.47 -12.41
N ALA A 146 9.18 -2.19 -12.60
CA ALA A 146 10.18 -3.21 -12.89
C ALA A 146 10.39 -4.19 -11.72
N LEU A 147 10.39 -3.70 -10.48
CA LEU A 147 10.43 -4.56 -9.28
C LEU A 147 9.20 -5.46 -9.20
N ALA A 148 8.02 -4.92 -9.52
CA ALA A 148 6.78 -5.69 -9.56
C ALA A 148 6.85 -6.84 -10.60
N ASP A 149 7.43 -6.58 -11.77
CA ASP A 149 7.69 -7.61 -12.78
C ASP A 149 8.70 -8.66 -12.29
N ALA A 150 9.77 -8.22 -11.63
CA ALA A 150 10.76 -9.13 -11.05
C ALA A 150 10.15 -10.03 -9.96
N VAL A 151 9.23 -9.51 -9.14
CA VAL A 151 8.49 -10.31 -8.15
C VAL A 151 7.63 -11.35 -8.85
N VAL A 152 6.83 -10.97 -9.85
CA VAL A 152 5.99 -11.92 -10.61
C VAL A 152 6.84 -13.04 -11.22
N ALA A 153 8.01 -12.71 -11.77
CA ALA A 153 8.93 -13.69 -12.33
C ALA A 153 9.42 -14.74 -11.31
N LYS A 154 9.48 -14.42 -10.00
CA LYS A 154 9.84 -15.39 -8.95
C LYS A 154 8.76 -16.45 -8.72
N PHE A 155 7.51 -16.17 -9.08
CA PHE A 155 6.39 -17.09 -8.90
C PHE A 155 6.05 -17.88 -10.17
N GLY A 156 6.44 -17.39 -11.35
CA GLY A 156 6.15 -18.09 -12.61
C GLY A 156 4.65 -18.15 -12.89
N SER A 157 4.10 -19.34 -13.12
CA SER A 157 2.66 -19.55 -13.32
C SER A 157 1.83 -19.44 -12.03
N ASP A 158 2.47 -19.57 -10.87
CA ASP A 158 1.78 -19.80 -9.59
C ASP A 158 1.74 -18.51 -8.75
N VAL A 159 1.50 -17.38 -9.41
CA VAL A 159 1.44 -16.07 -8.77
C VAL A 159 0.19 -16.01 -7.88
N PRO A 160 0.34 -15.77 -6.56
CA PRO A 160 -0.80 -15.62 -5.67
C PRO A 160 -1.67 -14.44 -6.11
N LYS A 161 -3.00 -14.58 -6.00
CA LYS A 161 -3.94 -13.54 -6.42
C LYS A 161 -3.66 -12.19 -5.77
N SER A 162 -3.35 -12.15 -4.47
CA SER A 162 -2.99 -10.92 -3.76
C SER A 162 -1.78 -10.22 -4.40
N ILE A 163 -0.75 -10.96 -4.80
CA ILE A 163 0.43 -10.41 -5.48
C ILE A 163 0.04 -9.90 -6.88
N SER A 164 -0.75 -10.68 -7.63
CA SER A 164 -1.25 -10.25 -8.95
C SER A 164 -2.08 -8.96 -8.89
N ASP A 165 -2.97 -8.85 -7.91
CA ASP A 165 -3.80 -7.67 -7.68
C ASP A 165 -2.93 -6.45 -7.32
N ALA A 166 -1.94 -6.65 -6.45
CA ALA A 166 -0.97 -5.62 -6.07
C ALA A 166 -0.18 -5.08 -7.27
N VAL A 167 0.39 -5.99 -8.07
CA VAL A 167 1.18 -5.66 -9.26
C VAL A 167 0.32 -4.95 -10.30
N THR A 168 -0.92 -5.40 -10.50
CA THR A 168 -1.87 -4.75 -11.40
C THR A 168 -2.17 -3.32 -10.95
N SER A 169 -2.39 -3.13 -9.64
CA SER A 169 -2.59 -1.80 -9.07
C SER A 169 -1.37 -0.90 -9.32
N LEU A 170 -0.16 -1.36 -9.01
CA LEU A 170 1.09 -0.60 -9.22
C LEU A 170 1.29 -0.19 -10.68
N LYS A 171 1.01 -1.10 -11.62
CA LYS A 171 1.12 -0.83 -13.07
C LYS A 171 0.06 0.15 -13.59
N SER A 172 -1.08 0.25 -12.91
CA SER A 172 -2.15 1.17 -13.28
C SER A 172 -1.93 2.60 -12.78
N LEU A 173 -0.98 2.81 -11.87
CA LEU A 173 -0.68 4.12 -11.28
C LEU A 173 -0.20 5.09 -12.37
N LYS A 174 -0.73 6.32 -12.31
CA LYS A 174 -0.34 7.44 -13.16
C LYS A 174 0.03 8.62 -12.27
N ILE A 175 1.20 8.52 -11.65
CA ILE A 175 1.69 9.51 -10.68
C ILE A 175 2.86 10.24 -11.32
N SER A 176 2.86 11.57 -11.25
CA SER A 176 4.00 12.38 -11.65
C SER A 176 4.79 12.73 -10.38
N LEU A 177 5.89 12.00 -10.14
CA LEU A 177 6.82 12.29 -9.05
C LEU A 177 8.00 13.08 -9.57
N HIS A 178 8.59 13.92 -8.71
CA HIS A 178 9.89 14.51 -9.02
C HIS A 178 10.95 13.41 -9.11
N PRO A 179 11.85 13.44 -10.12
CA PRO A 179 12.91 12.45 -10.23
C PRO A 179 13.81 12.45 -9.00
N VAL A 180 14.19 11.26 -8.55
CA VAL A 180 15.20 11.10 -7.51
C VAL A 180 16.54 11.54 -8.08
N LYS A 181 17.18 12.48 -7.39
CA LYS A 181 18.56 12.92 -7.67
C LYS A 181 19.39 12.51 -6.47
N LYS A 182 20.48 11.76 -6.68
CA LYS A 182 21.40 11.50 -5.57
C LYS A 182 22.17 12.78 -5.29
N ALA A 183 22.35 13.11 -4.01
CA ALA A 183 23.24 14.19 -3.64
C ALA A 183 24.66 13.80 -4.09
N ALA A 184 25.37 14.74 -4.73
CA ALA A 184 26.79 14.53 -4.99
C ALA A 184 27.51 14.28 -3.65
N PRO A 185 28.46 13.33 -3.60
CA PRO A 185 29.15 12.95 -2.37
C PRO A 185 29.91 14.10 -1.71
#